data_AF-A0A2T9YJ17-F1
#
_entry.id   AF-A0A2T9YJ17-F1
#
_cell.length_a   1.000
_cell.length_b   1.000
_cell.length_c   1.000
_cell.angle_alpha   90.00
_cell.angle_beta   90.00
_cell.angle_gamma   90.00
#
_symmetry.space_group_name_H-M   'P 1'
#
loop_
_entity.id
_entity.type
_entity.pdbx_description
1 polymer ?
#
loop_
_entity_poly.entity_id
_entity_poly.type
_entity_poly.pdbx_seq_one_letter_code
_entity_poly.pdbx_strand_id
1 'polypeptide(L)'
;MLPTVFETKNGEDPVAWINRYKLLVKLNKWSESEAIDLIQLFLGKKEELWYESIKEKIQTLTELEEKFKDKYATKEFEYLTWNKLQTIKQSNYEEFEDFVVELESLLRKFGVKEDKVKLQILIQALDSKSRNKVL
;
A
#
# COMPACT_ATOMS: atom_id res chain seq x y z
N MET A 1 -2.78 -5.00 -17.15
CA MET A 1 -1.99 -3.91 -16.54
C MET A 1 -0.73 -4.51 -15.96
N LEU A 2 0.44 -4.00 -16.36
CA LEU A 2 1.71 -4.30 -15.70
C LEU A 2 1.73 -3.55 -14.35
N PRO A 3 2.37 -4.08 -13.29
CA PRO A 3 2.62 -3.30 -12.08
C PRO A 3 3.37 -2.03 -12.45
N THR A 4 2.99 -0.93 -11.82
CA THR A 4 3.80 0.28 -11.78
C THR A 4 5.14 -0.04 -11.12
N VAL A 5 6.20 0.64 -11.54
CA VAL A 5 7.52 0.50 -10.92
C VAL A 5 7.40 0.92 -9.44
N PHE A 6 7.82 0.05 -8.52
CA PHE A 6 7.82 0.36 -7.10
C PHE A 6 8.98 1.28 -6.75
N GLU A 7 8.66 2.45 -6.21
CA GLU A 7 9.63 3.37 -5.66
C GLU A 7 9.16 3.84 -4.29
N THR A 8 9.97 3.65 -3.25
CA THR A 8 9.59 4.02 -1.87
C THR A 8 9.25 5.50 -1.76
N LYS A 9 9.95 6.35 -2.53
CA LYS A 9 9.74 7.82 -2.57
C LYS A 9 8.34 8.24 -3.05
N ASN A 10 7.66 7.39 -3.81
CA ASN A 10 6.32 7.71 -4.33
C ASN A 10 5.23 7.45 -3.29
N GLY A 11 5.59 6.95 -2.10
CA GLY A 11 4.65 6.63 -1.03
C GLY A 11 3.69 5.50 -1.40
N GLU A 12 4.08 4.67 -2.37
CA GLU A 12 3.31 3.50 -2.76
C GLU A 12 3.31 2.47 -1.63
N ASP A 13 2.15 1.87 -1.37
CA ASP A 13 2.00 0.86 -0.34
C ASP A 13 2.75 -0.43 -0.73
N PRO A 14 3.81 -0.80 0.01
CA PRO A 14 4.62 -1.97 -0.33
C PRO A 14 3.82 -3.28 -0.24
N VAL A 15 2.88 -3.39 0.70
CA VAL A 15 2.05 -4.57 0.89
C VAL A 15 1.07 -4.70 -0.27
N ALA A 16 0.41 -3.60 -0.64
CA ALA A 16 -0.50 -3.60 -1.78
C ALA A 16 0.25 -3.88 -3.10
N TRP A 17 1.45 -3.31 -3.26
CA TRP A 17 2.26 -3.49 -4.45
C TRP A 17 2.73 -4.93 -4.63
N ILE A 18 3.31 -5.56 -3.60
CA ILE A 18 3.79 -6.95 -3.72
C ILE A 18 2.63 -7.93 -3.97
N ASN A 19 1.45 -7.64 -3.42
CA ASN A 19 0.23 -8.40 -3.72
C ASN A 19 -0.19 -8.27 -5.20
N ARG A 20 -0.14 -7.05 -5.77
CA ARG A 20 -0.39 -6.83 -7.21
C ARG A 20 0.64 -7.57 -8.06
N TYR A 21 1.91 -7.53 -7.68
CA TYR A 21 2.96 -8.28 -8.34
C TYR A 21 2.67 -9.79 -8.35
N LYS A 22 2.28 -10.38 -7.21
CA LYS A 22 1.88 -11.80 -7.14
C LYS A 22 0.66 -12.14 -8.01
N LEU A 23 -0.28 -11.22 -8.17
CA LEU A 23 -1.41 -11.40 -9.10
C LEU A 23 -0.94 -11.39 -10.57
N LEU A 24 0.02 -10.54 -10.90
CA LEU A 24 0.65 -10.53 -12.24
C LEU A 24 1.35 -11.85 -12.54
N VAL A 25 2.15 -12.37 -11.58
CA VAL A 25 2.82 -13.67 -11.68
C VAL A 25 1.80 -14.76 -12.03
N LYS A 26 0.68 -14.81 -11.30
CA LYS A 26 -0.42 -15.76 -11.56
C LYS A 26 -1.06 -15.56 -12.92
N LEU A 27 -1.32 -14.33 -13.33
CA LEU A 27 -1.93 -13.99 -14.61
C LEU A 27 -1.05 -14.45 -15.79
N ASN A 28 0.25 -14.21 -15.69
CA ASN A 28 1.23 -14.57 -16.71
C ASN A 28 1.70 -16.03 -16.62
N LYS A 29 1.27 -16.78 -15.59
CA LYS A 29 1.67 -18.15 -15.32
C LYS A 29 3.18 -18.34 -15.21
N TRP A 30 3.87 -17.35 -14.64
CA TRP A 30 5.30 -17.47 -14.37
C TRP A 30 5.54 -18.50 -13.28
N SER A 31 6.63 -19.25 -13.43
CA SER A 31 7.21 -20.04 -12.34
C SER A 31 7.73 -19.15 -11.23
N GLU A 32 7.97 -19.71 -10.04
CA GLU A 32 8.53 -18.93 -8.93
C GLU A 32 9.92 -18.38 -9.26
N SER A 33 10.77 -19.16 -9.94
CA SER A 33 12.09 -18.69 -10.38
C SER A 33 11.98 -17.50 -11.32
N GLU A 34 11.11 -17.59 -12.34
CA GLU A 34 10.90 -16.48 -13.27
C GLU A 34 10.34 -15.25 -12.56
N ALA A 35 9.43 -15.41 -11.61
CA ALA A 35 8.92 -14.30 -10.82
C ALA A 35 10.04 -13.64 -10.01
N ILE A 36 10.82 -14.42 -9.28
CA ILE A 36 11.96 -13.92 -8.50
C ILE A 36 12.91 -13.16 -9.44
N ASP A 37 13.29 -13.71 -10.60
CA ASP A 37 14.20 -13.03 -11.53
C ASP A 37 13.59 -11.75 -12.13
N LEU A 38 12.31 -11.77 -12.49
CA LEU A 38 11.66 -10.66 -13.20
C LEU A 38 11.26 -9.50 -12.29
N ILE A 39 11.19 -9.67 -10.97
CA ILE A 39 10.75 -8.59 -10.06
C ILE A 39 11.63 -7.33 -10.19
N GLN A 40 12.93 -7.48 -10.48
CA GLN A 40 13.86 -6.37 -10.65
C GLN A 40 13.41 -5.37 -11.74
N LEU A 41 12.70 -5.84 -12.77
CA LEU A 41 12.16 -5.00 -13.84
C LEU A 41 11.04 -4.05 -13.38
N PHE A 42 10.48 -4.31 -12.20
CA PHE A 42 9.40 -3.54 -11.61
C PHE A 42 9.84 -2.77 -10.36
N LEU A 43 11.15 -2.65 -10.10
CA LEU A 43 11.70 -1.89 -8.98
C LEU A 43 12.38 -0.60 -9.47
N GLY A 44 12.32 0.45 -8.66
CA GLY A 44 13.14 1.64 -8.84
C GLY A 44 14.61 1.34 -8.56
N LYS A 45 15.52 2.22 -9.00
CA LYS A 45 16.98 1.99 -8.89
C LYS A 45 17.45 1.63 -7.48
N LYS A 46 16.91 2.29 -6.44
CA LYS A 46 17.30 2.05 -5.05
C LYS A 46 16.81 0.68 -4.58
N GLU A 47 15.59 0.33 -4.97
CA GLU A 47 14.92 -0.91 -4.61
C GLU A 47 15.51 -2.11 -5.36
N GLU A 48 15.90 -1.92 -6.62
CA GLU A 48 16.64 -2.87 -7.45
C GLU A 48 18.01 -3.20 -6.81
N LEU A 49 18.79 -2.20 -6.40
CA LEU A 49 20.06 -2.40 -5.70
C LEU A 49 19.90 -3.20 -4.40
N TRP A 50 18.83 -2.94 -3.64
CA TRP A 50 18.51 -3.76 -2.47
C TRP A 50 18.18 -5.20 -2.86
N TYR A 51 17.38 -5.38 -3.92
CA TYR A 51 16.99 -6.70 -4.38
C TYR A 51 18.21 -7.53 -4.83
N GLU A 52 19.13 -6.93 -5.58
CA GLU A 52 20.39 -7.57 -5.98
C GLU A 52 21.21 -8.07 -4.79
N SER A 53 21.18 -7.37 -3.65
CA SER A 53 21.92 -7.77 -2.44
C SER A 53 21.35 -9.00 -1.72
N ILE A 54 20.11 -9.40 -2.05
CA ILE A 54 19.42 -10.52 -1.40
C ILE A 54 18.93 -11.61 -2.35
N LYS A 55 18.88 -11.36 -3.67
CA LYS A 55 18.25 -12.25 -4.66
C LYS A 55 18.74 -13.70 -4.60
N GLU A 56 20.03 -13.91 -4.36
CA GLU A 56 20.63 -15.26 -4.28
C GLU A 56 20.14 -16.06 -3.06
N LYS A 57 19.54 -15.40 -2.06
CA LYS A 57 19.04 -16.01 -0.83
C LYS A 57 17.54 -16.26 -0.86
N ILE A 58 16.86 -15.90 -1.96
CA ILE A 58 15.41 -16.02 -2.10
C ILE A 58 15.13 -17.20 -3.03
N GLN A 59 14.39 -18.19 -2.53
CA GLN A 59 14.04 -19.39 -3.29
C GLN A 59 12.56 -19.47 -3.59
N THR A 60 11.73 -18.82 -2.78
CA THR A 60 10.27 -18.85 -2.94
C THR A 60 9.68 -17.45 -3.04
N LEU A 61 8.52 -17.38 -3.71
CA LEU A 61 7.76 -16.13 -3.80
C LEU A 61 7.26 -15.65 -2.43
N THR A 62 7.12 -16.56 -1.47
CA THR A 62 6.75 -16.25 -0.08
C THR A 62 7.89 -15.55 0.65
N GLU A 63 9.12 -16.08 0.54
CA GLU A 63 10.32 -15.44 1.11
C GLU A 63 10.55 -14.04 0.52
N LEU A 64 10.33 -13.89 -0.79
CA LEU A 64 10.40 -12.58 -1.46
C LEU A 64 9.43 -11.59 -0.83
N GLU A 65 8.17 -12.00 -0.65
CA GLU A 65 7.14 -11.17 -0.03
C GLU A 65 7.50 -10.76 1.40
N GLU A 66 8.00 -11.70 2.21
CA GLU A 66 8.42 -11.43 3.58
C GLU A 66 9.58 -10.44 3.64
N LYS A 67 10.65 -10.67 2.86
CA LYS A 67 11.80 -9.75 2.79
C LYS A 67 11.41 -8.37 2.28
N PHE A 68 10.52 -8.31 1.29
CA PHE A 68 10.03 -7.06 0.73
C PHE A 68 9.24 -6.25 1.78
N LYS A 69 8.33 -6.90 2.50
CA LYS A 69 7.57 -6.26 3.58
C LYS A 69 8.47 -5.82 4.72
N ASP A 70 9.40 -6.67 5.17
CA ASP A 70 10.35 -6.32 6.22
C ASP A 70 11.20 -5.08 5.86
N LYS A 71 11.60 -4.98 4.59
CA LYS A 71 12.39 -3.83 4.10
C LYS A 71 11.58 -2.54 3.97
N TYR A 72 10.36 -2.61 3.44
CA TYR A 72 9.64 -1.42 2.96
C TYR A 72 8.35 -1.12 3.73
N ALA A 73 7.67 -2.13 4.27
CA ALA A 73 6.52 -1.94 5.16
C ALA A 73 6.99 -1.70 6.61
N THR A 74 7.92 -0.74 6.77
CA THR A 74 8.52 -0.43 8.06
C THR A 74 7.54 0.31 8.98
N LYS A 75 7.88 0.40 10.28
CA LYS A 75 7.16 1.27 11.24
C LYS A 75 7.08 2.74 10.78
N GLU A 76 8.02 3.19 9.97
CA GLU A 76 7.98 4.53 9.39
C GLU A 76 6.87 4.65 8.33
N PHE A 77 6.69 3.62 7.49
CA PHE A 77 5.56 3.56 6.56
C PHE A 77 4.22 3.47 7.31
N GLU A 78 4.15 2.68 8.38
CA GLU A 78 2.98 2.66 9.28
C GLU A 78 2.72 4.05 9.88
N TYR A 79 3.76 4.73 10.39
CA TYR A 79 3.64 6.08 10.94
C TYR A 79 3.17 7.11 9.89
N LEU A 80 3.71 7.06 8.67
CA LEU A 80 3.27 7.94 7.57
C LEU A 80 1.82 7.67 7.18
N THR A 81 1.41 6.40 7.11
CA THR A 81 0.04 6.00 6.81
C THR A 81 -0.92 6.44 7.93
N TRP A 82 -0.47 6.35 9.19
CA TRP A 82 -1.22 6.81 10.36
C TRP A 82 -1.43 8.31 10.33
N ASN A 83 -0.36 9.07 10.09
CA ASN A 83 -0.43 10.53 9.98
C ASN A 83 -1.39 10.92 8.86
N LYS A 84 -1.33 10.28 7.69
CA LYS A 84 -2.29 10.51 6.60
C LYS A 84 -3.72 10.27 7.05
N LEU A 85 -3.99 9.17 7.76
CA LEU A 85 -5.32 8.86 8.29
C LEU A 85 -5.80 9.90 9.32
N GLN A 86 -4.92 10.45 10.14
CA GLN A 86 -5.26 11.50 11.11
C GLN A 86 -5.49 12.87 10.46
N THR A 87 -4.78 13.17 9.37
CA THR A 87 -4.83 14.47 8.69
C THR A 87 -5.80 14.52 7.52
N ILE A 88 -6.42 13.40 7.15
CA ILE A 88 -7.39 13.37 6.06
C ILE A 88 -8.58 14.28 6.38
N LYS A 89 -8.93 15.13 5.42
CA LYS A 89 -10.07 16.05 5.49
C LYS A 89 -10.83 15.99 4.19
N GLN A 90 -12.16 16.00 4.28
CA GLN A 90 -13.05 16.08 3.12
C GLN A 90 -12.67 17.27 2.22
N SER A 91 -12.34 18.41 2.82
CA SER A 91 -11.93 19.62 2.11
C SER A 91 -10.68 19.50 1.22
N ASN A 92 -9.89 18.42 1.37
CA ASN A 92 -8.68 18.19 0.56
C ASN A 92 -9.00 17.56 -0.81
N TYR A 93 -10.27 17.26 -1.08
CA TYR A 93 -10.73 16.57 -2.28
C TYR A 93 -11.81 17.39 -2.98
N GLU A 94 -11.79 17.41 -4.31
CA GLU A 94 -12.81 18.08 -5.11
C GLU A 94 -14.12 17.29 -5.11
N GLU A 95 -14.02 15.96 -5.26
CA GLU A 95 -15.16 15.06 -5.24
C GLU A 95 -15.26 14.30 -3.91
N PHE A 96 -16.49 14.16 -3.40
CA PHE A 96 -16.74 13.43 -2.16
C PHE A 96 -16.42 11.93 -2.30
N GLU A 97 -16.60 11.37 -3.48
CA GLU A 97 -16.32 9.96 -3.76
C GLU A 97 -14.82 9.66 -3.65
N ASP A 98 -13.96 10.52 -4.19
CA ASP A 98 -12.50 10.42 -4.05
C ASP A 98 -12.05 10.43 -2.58
N PHE A 99 -12.66 11.30 -1.76
CA PHE A 99 -12.42 11.32 -0.32
C PHE A 99 -12.79 9.99 0.34
N VAL A 100 -13.96 9.41 0.01
CA VAL A 100 -14.43 8.14 0.57
C VAL A 100 -13.51 6.99 0.17
N VAL A 101 -13.09 6.94 -1.10
CA VAL A 101 -12.17 5.92 -1.62
C VAL A 101 -10.83 5.96 -0.89
N GLU A 102 -10.24 7.15 -0.71
CA GLU A 102 -8.96 7.29 -0.01
C GLU A 102 -9.08 6.98 1.49
N LEU A 103 -10.18 7.40 2.14
CA LEU A 103 -10.44 7.07 3.54
C LEU A 103 -10.59 5.56 3.75
N GLU A 104 -11.37 4.87 2.92
CA GLU A 104 -11.51 3.41 3.00
C GLU A 104 -10.17 2.71 2.76
N SER A 105 -9.39 3.17 1.78
CA SER A 105 -8.04 2.66 1.48
C SER A 105 -7.14 2.75 2.72
N LEU A 106 -7.09 3.91 3.38
CA LEU A 106 -6.29 4.11 4.60
C LEU A 106 -6.78 3.26 5.78
N LEU A 107 -8.10 3.17 6.01
CA LEU A 107 -8.67 2.34 7.07
C LEU A 107 -8.36 0.84 6.90
N ARG A 108 -8.43 0.35 5.65
CA ARG A 108 -8.10 -1.04 5.31
C ARG A 108 -6.61 -1.32 5.53
N LYS A 109 -5.73 -0.41 5.09
CA LYS A 109 -4.27 -0.52 5.28
C LYS A 109 -3.88 -0.58 6.75
N PHE A 110 -4.53 0.23 7.59
CA PHE A 110 -4.29 0.24 9.03
C PHE A 110 -4.94 -0.92 9.79
N GLY A 111 -5.80 -1.71 9.13
CA GLY A 111 -6.49 -2.82 9.76
C GLY A 111 -7.51 -2.39 10.82
N VAL A 112 -8.09 -1.19 10.72
CA VAL A 112 -9.15 -0.73 11.64
C VAL A 112 -10.40 -1.59 11.41
N LYS A 113 -10.66 -2.53 12.32
CA LYS A 113 -11.82 -3.44 12.21
C LYS A 113 -13.08 -2.92 12.87
N GLU A 114 -12.94 -2.13 13.94
CA GLU A 114 -14.07 -1.65 14.74
C GLU A 114 -14.84 -0.52 14.04
N ASP A 115 -16.12 -0.74 13.76
CA ASP A 115 -16.95 0.24 13.05
C ASP A 115 -17.14 1.54 13.83
N LYS A 116 -17.13 1.47 15.16
CA LYS A 116 -17.16 2.67 16.02
C LYS A 116 -15.94 3.56 15.80
N VAL A 117 -14.75 2.96 15.65
CA VAL A 117 -13.50 3.68 15.41
C VAL A 117 -13.51 4.27 13.99
N LYS A 118 -13.96 3.51 12.98
CA LYS A 118 -14.13 4.01 11.61
C LYS A 118 -15.08 5.22 11.57
N LEU A 119 -16.21 5.14 12.26
CA LEU A 119 -17.19 6.23 12.33
C LEU A 119 -16.60 7.48 12.99
N GLN A 120 -15.84 7.33 14.08
CA GLN A 120 -15.17 8.46 14.73
C GLN A 120 -14.17 9.15 13.79
N ILE A 121 -13.35 8.38 13.07
CA ILE A 121 -12.39 8.91 12.10
C ILE A 121 -13.12 9.65 10.98
N LEU A 122 -14.20 9.05 10.43
CA LEU A 122 -15.03 9.68 9.41
C LEU A 122 -15.60 11.02 9.89
N ILE A 123 -16.22 11.07 11.07
CA ILE A 123 -16.80 12.29 11.64
C ILE A 123 -15.75 13.40 11.78
N GLN A 124 -14.52 13.06 12.21
CA GLN A 124 -13.42 14.00 12.35
C GLN A 124 -12.88 14.51 10.99
N ALA A 125 -12.96 13.68 9.95
CA ALA A 125 -12.51 14.01 8.61
C ALA A 125 -13.54 14.82 7.80
N LEU A 126 -14.85 14.67 8.09
CA LEU A 126 -15.93 15.39 7.42
C LEU A 126 -15.96 16.89 7.76
N ASP A 127 -16.36 17.69 6.77
CA ASP A 127 -16.67 19.10 6.96
C ASP A 127 -17.99 19.28 7.73
N SER A 128 -18.18 20.42 8.39
CA SER A 128 -19.35 20.71 9.23
C SER A 128 -20.68 20.47 8.51
N LYS A 129 -20.76 20.81 7.21
CA LYS A 129 -21.98 20.65 6.40
C LYS A 129 -22.35 19.19 6.15
N SER A 130 -21.36 18.32 5.94
CA SER A 130 -21.56 16.89 5.73
C SER A 130 -21.75 16.16 7.06
N ARG A 131 -21.01 16.56 8.10
CA ARG A 131 -21.09 16.01 9.45
C ARG A 131 -22.51 16.11 10.02
N ASN A 132 -23.18 17.24 9.83
CA ASN A 132 -24.55 17.47 10.29
C ASN A 132 -25.61 16.62 9.55
N LYS A 133 -25.25 15.90 8.48
CA LYS A 133 -26.16 14.96 7.78
C LYS A 133 -25.96 13.52 8.21
N VAL A 134 -24.82 13.21 8.83
CA VAL A 134 -24.44 11.87 9.29
C VAL A 134 -24.76 11.69 10.78
N LEU A 135 -24.72 12.78 11.55
CA LEU A 135 -25.23 12.87 12.92
C LEU A 135 -26.74 13.13 12.94
#